data_AF-A0A920VQ86-F1
#
_entry.id   AF-A0A920VQ86-F1
#
_cell.length_a   1.000
_cell.length_b   1.000
_cell.length_c   1.000
_cell.angle_alpha   90.00
_cell.angle_beta   90.00
_cell.angle_gamma   90.00
#
_symmetry.space_group_name_H-M   'P 1'
#
loop_
_entity.id
_entity.type
_entity.pdbx_description
1 polymer ?
#
loop_
_entity_poly.entity_id
_entity_poly.type
_entity_poly.pdbx_seq_one_letter_code
_entity_poly.pdbx_strand_id
1 'polypeptide(L)' 'MERAWNAVSQRIGEDGSLNQVCIGTGPLPSLEEYIKRPYTDGMDERGGAMALWFAAEMVKHNQRTK' A
#
# COMPACT_ATOMS: atom_id res chain seq x y z
N MET A 1 -1.78 15.10 -1.93
CA MET A 1 -0.97 14.00 -2.48
C MET A 1 0.23 13.69 -1.60
N GLU A 2 1.04 14.68 -1.22
CA GLU A 2 2.24 14.48 -0.38
C GLU A 2 2.00 13.66 0.89
N ARG A 3 0.96 13.97 1.66
CA ARG A 3 0.62 13.20 2.88
C ARG A 3 0.37 11.71 2.62
N ALA A 4 -0.30 11.39 1.51
CA ALA A 4 -0.58 10.01 1.13
C ALA A 4 0.71 9.31 0.67
N TRP A 5 1.53 10.00 -0.13
CA TRP A 5 2.83 9.48 -0.54
C TRP A 5 3.73 9.18 0.67
N ASN A 6 3.86 10.13 1.61
CA ASN A 6 4.66 9.95 2.82
C ASN A 6 4.19 8.76 3.65
N ALA A 7 2.88 8.55 3.79
CA ALA A 7 2.34 7.44 4.56
C ALA A 7 2.61 6.07 3.89
N VAL A 8 2.53 6.00 2.55
CA VAL A 8 2.77 4.76 1.81
C VAL A 8 4.27 4.46 1.72
N SER A 9 5.11 5.45 1.38
CA SER A 9 6.55 5.25 1.19
C SER A 9 7.26 4.82 2.47
N GLN A 10 6.80 5.28 3.64
CA GLN A 10 7.30 4.84 4.95
C GLN A 10 7.07 3.35 5.25
N ARG A 11 6.19 2.68 4.48
CA ARG A 11 5.88 1.25 4.62
C ARG A 11 6.59 0.38 3.59
N ILE A 12 7.46 0.97 2.77
CA ILE A 12 8.28 0.27 1.79
C ILE A 12 9.70 0.20 2.34
N GLY A 13 10.21 -1.01 2.56
CA GLY A 13 11.59 -1.25 2.97
C GLY A 13 12.59 -0.91 1.85
N GLU A 14 13.85 -0.75 2.21
CA GLU A 14 14.93 -0.48 1.25
C GLU A 14 15.10 -1.59 0.21
N ASP A 15 14.73 -2.82 0.58
CA ASP A 15 14.71 -4.01 -0.28
C ASP A 15 13.42 -4.14 -1.11
N GLY A 16 12.49 -3.19 -0.99
CA GLY A 16 11.19 -3.21 -1.65
C GLY A 16 10.12 -4.05 -0.94
N SER A 17 10.42 -4.61 0.24
CA SER A 17 9.41 -5.27 1.09
C SER A 17 8.34 -4.29 1.57
N LEU A 18 7.14 -4.78 1.83
CA LEU A 18 6.02 -3.98 2.32
C LEU A 18 5.62 -4.36 3.74
N ASN A 19 5.22 -3.37 4.53
CA ASN A 19 4.77 -3.56 5.90
C ASN A 19 3.25 -3.36 6.05
N GLN A 20 2.61 -4.35 6.68
CA GLN A 20 1.20 -4.42 7.06
C GLN A 20 0.24 -4.36 5.87
N VAL A 21 0.52 -5.15 4.83
CA VAL A 21 -0.41 -5.34 3.71
C VAL A 21 -1.50 -6.30 4.15
N CYS A 22 -2.76 -5.87 4.14
CA CYS A 22 -3.84 -6.76 4.54
C CYS A 22 -3.96 -7.96 3.58
N ILE A 23 -4.28 -9.14 4.12
CA ILE A 23 -4.45 -10.34 3.30
C ILE A 23 -5.66 -10.25 2.37
N GLY A 24 -5.76 -11.24 1.47
CA GLY A 24 -6.89 -11.37 0.57
C GLY A 24 -8.13 -11.61 1.40
N THR A 25 -9.10 -10.70 1.31
CA THR A 25 -10.29 -10.71 2.18
C THR A 25 -11.53 -10.76 1.30
N GLY A 26 -12.32 -11.82 1.44
CA GLY A 26 -13.64 -11.90 0.84
C GLY A 26 -14.68 -11.08 1.61
N PRO A 27 -15.98 -11.29 1.33
CA PRO A 27 -17.05 -10.79 2.18
C PRO A 27 -16.92 -11.36 3.60
N LEU A 28 -16.91 -10.49 4.61
CA LEU A 28 -16.92 -10.88 6.02
C LEU A 28 -18.28 -10.51 6.65
N PRO A 29 -18.75 -11.28 7.64
CA PRO A 29 -20.08 -11.10 8.24
C PRO A 29 -20.21 -9.86 9.13
N SER A 30 -19.11 -9.20 9.49
CA SER A 30 -19.13 -7.98 10.32
C SER A 30 -17.99 -7.01 10.03
N LEU A 31 -18.19 -5.74 10.40
CA LEU A 31 -17.16 -4.70 10.35
C LEU A 31 -15.95 -5.04 11.24
N GLU A 32 -16.21 -5.61 12.41
CA GLU A 32 -15.17 -5.95 13.38
C GLU A 32 -14.15 -6.93 12.79
N GLU A 33 -14.61 -7.88 11.97
CA GLU A 33 -13.74 -8.85 11.31
C GLU A 33 -12.88 -8.20 10.20
N TYR A 34 -13.39 -7.18 9.51
CA TYR A 34 -12.56 -6.40 8.58
C TYR A 34 -11.48 -5.60 9.31
N ILE A 35 -11.77 -5.08 10.50
CA ILE A 35 -10.81 -4.31 11.31
C ILE A 35 -9.71 -5.22 11.86
N LYS A 36 -10.08 -6.43 12.31
CA LYS A 36 -9.16 -7.41 12.91
C LYS A 36 -8.47 -8.33 11.91
N ARG A 37 -8.70 -8.16 10.61
CA ARG A 37 -8.14 -9.03 9.58
C ARG A 37 -6.60 -9.02 9.64
N PRO A 38 -5.95 -10.16 9.39
CA PRO A 38 -4.50 -10.23 9.44
C PRO A 38 -3.86 -9.50 8.26
N TYR A 39 -2.58 -9.21 8.41
CA TYR A 39 -1.72 -8.61 7.41
C TYR A 39 -0.47 -9.46 7.20
N THR A 40 0.22 -9.17 6.11
CA THR A 40 1.54 -9.69 5.75
C THR A 40 2.57 -8.57 5.79
N ASP A 41 3.77 -8.92 6.22
CA ASP A 41 4.98 -8.13 6.05
C ASP A 41 5.90 -8.88 5.06
N GLY A 42 6.71 -8.15 4.30
CA GLY A 42 7.63 -8.73 3.32
C GLY A 42 7.15 -8.58 1.87
N MET A 43 7.44 -9.59 1.06
CA MET A 43 7.03 -9.61 -0.36
C MET A 43 5.53 -9.88 -0.47
N ASP A 44 4.78 -8.93 -1.03
CA ASP A 44 3.36 -9.09 -1.36
C ASP A 44 3.10 -8.58 -2.78
N GLU A 45 2.72 -9.46 -3.70
CA GLU A 45 2.52 -9.11 -5.10
C GLU A 45 1.42 -8.07 -5.32
N ARG A 46 0.38 -8.06 -4.47
CA ARG A 46 -0.79 -7.18 -4.61
C ARG A 46 -0.46 -5.81 -4.05
N GLY A 47 0.12 -5.78 -2.86
CA GLY A 47 0.64 -4.56 -2.24
C GLY A 47 1.70 -3.93 -3.12
N GLY A 48 2.64 -4.74 -3.62
CA GLY A 48 3.76 -4.32 -4.46
C GLY A 48 3.29 -3.70 -5.77
N ALA A 49 2.35 -4.35 -6.46
CA ALA A 49 1.75 -3.82 -7.69
C ALA A 49 1.09 -2.44 -7.45
N MET A 50 0.34 -2.29 -6.34
CA MET A 50 -0.31 -1.02 -6.01
C MET A 50 0.68 0.08 -5.60
N ALA A 51 1.72 -0.27 -4.83
CA ALA A 51 2.77 0.66 -4.43
C ALA A 51 3.55 1.18 -5.65
N LEU A 52 3.91 0.29 -6.58
CA LEU A 52 4.57 0.65 -7.83
C LEU A 52 3.70 1.55 -8.71
N TRP A 53 2.42 1.22 -8.86
CA TRP A 53 1.51 2.06 -9.64
C TRP A 53 1.38 3.45 -8.99
N PHE A 54 1.19 3.51 -7.67
CA PHE A 54 1.09 4.79 -6.99
C PHE A 54 2.37 5.63 -7.14
N ALA A 55 3.55 5.01 -7.03
CA ALA A 55 4.82 5.69 -7.27
C ALA A 55 4.93 6.27 -8.70
N ALA A 56 4.53 5.49 -9.71
CA ALA A 56 4.53 5.96 -11.09
C ALA A 56 3.59 7.16 -11.30
N GLU A 57 2.40 7.14 -10.70
CA GLU A 57 1.45 8.26 -10.77
C GLU A 57 1.94 9.49 -9.99
N MET A 58 2.64 9.30 -8.87
CA MET A 58 3.26 10.41 -8.14
C MET A 58 4.36 11.09 -8.94
N VAL A 59 5.18 10.33 -9.68
CA VAL A 59 6.18 10.90 -10.60
C VAL A 59 5.48 11.76 -11.67
N LYS A 60 4.43 11.23 -12.32
CA LYS A 60 3.65 11.99 -13.32
C LYS A 60 2.99 13.23 -12.72
N HIS A 61 2.42 13.10 -11.52
CA HIS A 61 1.78 14.21 -10.82
C HIS A 61 2.78 15.34 -10.55
N ASN A 62 3.96 15.00 -9.99
CA ASN A 62 5.00 15.96 -9.67
C ASN A 62 5.61 16.65 -10.90
N GLN A 63 5.53 16.03 -12.08
CA GLN A 63 5.95 16.67 -13.34
C GLN A 63 4.92 17.67 -13.86
N ARG A 64 3.63 17.49 -13.54
CA ARG A 64 2.53 18.39 -13.98
C ARG A 64 2.33 19.59 -13.06
N THR A 65 2.77 19.48 -11.81
CA THR A 65 2.67 20.54 -10.80
C THR A 65 3.92 21.41 -10.68
N LYS A 66 4.93 21.15 -11.53
CA LYS A 66 6.08 22.03 -11.76
C LYS A 66 5.76 22.98 -12.91
#